data_AF-A0A2E5U830-F1
#
_entry.id   AF-A0A2E5U830-F1
#
_cell.length_a   1.000
_cell.length_b   1.000
_cell.length_c   1.000
_cell.angle_alpha   90.00
_cell.angle_beta   90.00
_cell.angle_gamma   90.00
#
_symmetry.space_group_name_H-M   'P 1'
#
loop_
_entity.id
_entity.type
_entity.pdbx_description
1 polymer ?
#
loop_
_entity_poly.entity_id
_entity_poly.type
_entity_poly.pdbx_seq_one_letter_code
_entity_poly.pdbx_strand_id
1 'polypeptide(L)'
;MNLGISQDKYPADTLLRSPTSSILEKATILPISAWQRLSYNSVLLSCQFYPSCSNYGGLAISEHGPFVGLAITADRIVRCSPFALEYHYDMNGEFHYPDYRLIDPLQITNTKNNSTKSSLIAAGLSMILPGSGRIYAGRFRDGLMGMWMVAISGTAAYSSFQEKKIIKGNLFSVITLIFYSGEIYGAYRTAKYYQHTNANSDLN
;
A
#
# COMPACT_ATOMS: atom_id res chain seq x y z
N MET A 1 -14.14 -15.44 16.50
CA MET A 1 -13.28 -15.81 17.64
C MET A 1 -11.86 -15.44 17.24
N ASN A 2 -11.41 -14.23 17.60
CA ASN A 2 -10.00 -13.87 17.51
C ASN A 2 -9.30 -14.48 18.72
N LEU A 3 -8.09 -15.01 18.56
CA LEU A 3 -6.96 -14.93 19.50
C LEU A 3 -5.90 -16.01 19.15
N GLY A 4 -4.74 -15.56 18.66
CA GLY A 4 -3.48 -16.26 18.93
C GLY A 4 -2.98 -17.31 17.94
N ILE A 5 -3.27 -17.22 16.64
CA ILE A 5 -2.45 -17.97 15.68
C ILE A 5 -1.09 -17.27 15.65
N SER A 6 -0.08 -17.88 16.28
CA SER A 6 1.33 -17.53 16.07
C SER A 6 1.53 -17.45 14.56
N GLN A 7 1.75 -16.26 14.02
CA GLN A 7 2.07 -16.11 12.61
C GLN A 7 3.32 -16.95 12.33
N ASP A 8 3.26 -17.79 11.30
CA ASP A 8 4.45 -18.45 10.80
C ASP A 8 5.53 -17.40 10.56
N LYS A 9 6.79 -17.76 10.80
CA LYS A 9 7.93 -16.84 10.62
C LYS A 9 7.89 -16.16 9.23
N TYR A 10 7.36 -16.82 8.22
CA TYR A 10 7.14 -16.26 6.88
C TYR A 10 5.68 -16.48 6.46
N PRO A 11 4.75 -15.55 6.79
CA PRO A 11 3.32 -15.74 6.58
C PRO A 11 2.93 -16.02 5.12
N ALA A 12 3.68 -15.51 4.15
CA ALA A 12 3.39 -15.70 2.73
C ALA A 12 3.56 -17.16 2.27
N ASP A 13 4.33 -17.98 3.01
CA ASP A 13 4.51 -19.40 2.68
C ASP A 13 3.20 -20.19 2.83
N THR A 14 2.30 -19.77 3.73
CA THR A 14 0.98 -20.39 3.89
C THR A 14 0.15 -20.28 2.59
N LEU A 15 0.22 -19.13 1.92
CA LEU A 15 -0.49 -18.86 0.68
C LEU A 15 0.09 -19.64 -0.52
N LEU A 16 1.39 -19.91 -0.51
CA LEU A 16 2.05 -20.75 -1.52
C LEU A 16 1.65 -22.23 -1.41
N ARG A 17 1.49 -22.72 -0.18
CA ARG A 17 1.05 -24.10 0.11
C ARG A 17 -0.45 -24.29 -0.04
N SER A 18 -1.23 -23.22 0.02
CA SER A 18 -2.69 -23.30 -0.06
C SER A 18 -3.14 -23.97 -1.37
N PRO A 19 -4.09 -24.93 -1.31
CA PRO A 19 -4.67 -25.55 -2.49
C PRO A 19 -5.63 -24.61 -3.23
N THR A 20 -6.14 -23.56 -2.57
CA THR A 20 -7.10 -22.61 -3.16
C THR A 20 -6.43 -21.55 -4.02
N SER A 21 -5.13 -21.28 -3.81
CA SER A 21 -4.40 -20.26 -4.57
C SER A 21 -4.09 -20.75 -5.98
N SER A 22 -4.44 -19.93 -6.97
CA SER A 22 -4.12 -20.13 -8.38
C SER A 22 -2.61 -20.08 -8.64
N ILE A 23 -2.19 -20.59 -9.80
CA ILE A 23 -0.79 -20.56 -10.24
C ILE A 23 -0.28 -19.12 -10.35
N LEU A 24 -1.12 -18.20 -10.83
CA LEU A 24 -0.73 -16.79 -10.99
C LEU A 24 -0.56 -16.09 -9.64
N GLU A 25 -1.43 -16.37 -8.66
CA GLU A 25 -1.25 -15.88 -7.29
C GLU A 25 0.03 -16.41 -6.67
N LYS A 26 0.30 -17.71 -6.80
CA LYS A 26 1.54 -18.32 -6.31
C LYS A 26 2.77 -17.70 -6.95
N ALA A 27 2.76 -17.48 -8.27
CA ALA A 27 3.84 -16.82 -8.98
C ALA A 27 4.08 -15.39 -8.48
N THR A 28 3.01 -14.66 -8.16
CA THR A 28 3.08 -13.28 -7.66
C THR A 28 3.50 -13.22 -6.18
N ILE A 29 3.11 -14.20 -5.37
CA ILE A 29 3.45 -14.29 -3.94
C ILE A 29 4.87 -14.81 -3.72
N LEU A 30 5.41 -15.61 -4.64
CA LEU A 30 6.77 -16.15 -4.54
C LEU A 30 7.85 -15.09 -4.25
N PRO A 31 7.95 -13.95 -4.98
CA PRO A 31 8.90 -12.90 -4.64
C PRO A 31 8.62 -12.27 -3.27
N ILE A 32 7.36 -12.17 -2.84
CA ILE A 32 6.99 -11.68 -1.50
C ILE A 32 7.51 -12.63 -0.43
N SER A 33 7.35 -13.95 -0.62
CA SER A 33 7.85 -14.93 0.35
C SER A 33 9.38 -14.95 0.37
N ALA A 34 10.05 -14.81 -0.78
CA ALA A 34 11.50 -14.66 -0.85
C ALA A 34 11.96 -13.41 -0.08
N TRP A 35 11.27 -12.28 -0.24
CA TRP A 35 11.54 -11.05 0.51
C TRP A 35 11.33 -11.19 2.03
N GLN A 36 10.33 -11.97 2.48
CA GLN A 36 10.13 -12.24 3.90
C GLN A 36 11.34 -12.93 4.55
N ARG A 37 12.04 -13.80 3.82
CA ARG A 37 13.27 -14.46 4.31
C ARG A 37 14.42 -13.49 4.58
N LEU A 38 14.44 -12.34 3.92
CA LEU A 38 15.41 -11.28 4.16
C LEU A 38 14.90 -10.30 5.24
N SER A 39 13.70 -9.76 5.04
CA SER A 39 13.15 -8.69 5.88
C SER A 39 12.87 -9.12 7.33
N TYR A 40 12.35 -10.33 7.56
CA TYR A 40 11.99 -10.78 8.91
C TYR A 40 13.21 -11.15 9.76
N ASN A 41 14.38 -11.26 9.14
CA ASN A 41 15.65 -11.51 9.82
C ASN A 41 16.46 -10.21 10.00
N SER A 42 15.88 -9.03 9.74
CA SER A 42 16.56 -7.74 9.88
C SER A 42 15.63 -6.68 10.48
N VAL A 43 16.02 -6.14 11.64
CA VAL A 43 15.28 -5.05 12.31
C VAL A 43 15.24 -3.79 11.43
N LEU A 44 16.28 -3.54 10.63
CA LEU A 44 16.36 -2.39 9.72
C LEU A 44 15.33 -2.43 8.58
N LEU A 45 14.79 -3.61 8.28
CA LEU A 45 13.79 -3.81 7.22
C LEU A 45 12.37 -3.94 7.78
N SER A 46 12.17 -3.58 9.05
CA SER A 46 10.86 -3.58 9.69
C SER A 46 9.96 -2.52 9.06
N CYS A 47 8.72 -2.92 8.76
CA CYS A 47 7.71 -1.97 8.27
C CYS A 47 7.15 -1.15 9.43
N GLN A 48 6.76 0.09 9.17
CA GLN A 48 6.11 0.95 10.15
C GLN A 48 4.72 0.44 10.59
N PHE A 49 4.09 -0.37 9.73
CA PHE A 49 2.77 -0.88 9.97
C PHE A 49 2.72 -2.37 10.30
N TYR A 50 1.64 -2.74 11.00
CA TYR A 50 1.14 -4.08 11.17
C TYR A 50 -0.17 -4.29 10.39
N PRO A 51 -0.33 -5.41 9.65
CA PRO A 51 0.72 -6.35 9.28
C PRO A 51 1.80 -5.67 8.41
N SER A 52 2.99 -6.30 8.31
CA SER A 52 4.10 -5.80 7.47
C SER A 52 3.66 -5.65 6.01
N CYS A 53 4.33 -4.81 5.22
CA CYS A 53 3.97 -4.57 3.81
C CYS A 53 3.98 -5.85 2.97
N SER A 54 4.90 -6.78 3.24
CA SER A 54 4.96 -8.07 2.54
C SER A 54 3.82 -8.99 2.95
N ASN A 55 3.47 -9.06 4.24
CA ASN A 55 2.33 -9.85 4.68
C ASN A 55 1.00 -9.25 4.18
N TYR A 56 0.87 -7.92 4.28
CA TYR A 56 -0.25 -7.16 3.73
C TYR A 56 -0.41 -7.43 2.23
N GLY A 57 0.68 -7.43 1.46
CA GLY A 57 0.64 -7.69 0.03
C GLY A 57 0.26 -9.13 -0.32
N GLY A 58 0.75 -10.10 0.44
CA GLY A 58 0.31 -11.50 0.31
C GLY A 58 -1.20 -11.64 0.53
N LEU A 59 -1.73 -11.01 1.59
CA LEU A 59 -3.17 -10.99 1.87
C LEU A 59 -3.96 -10.29 0.76
N ALA A 60 -3.49 -9.13 0.29
CA ALA A 60 -4.14 -8.38 -0.78
C ALA A 60 -4.23 -9.16 -2.09
N ILE A 61 -3.17 -9.90 -2.45
CA ILE A 61 -3.17 -10.78 -3.64
C ILE A 61 -4.11 -11.97 -3.43
N SER A 62 -4.13 -12.57 -2.24
CA SER A 62 -5.01 -13.69 -1.95
C SER A 62 -6.49 -13.30 -1.95
N GLU A 63 -6.83 -12.07 -1.57
CA GLU A 63 -8.21 -11.61 -1.46
C GLU A 63 -8.75 -10.97 -2.74
N HIS A 64 -7.91 -10.22 -3.46
CA HIS A 64 -8.31 -9.43 -4.63
C HIS A 64 -7.67 -9.89 -5.95
N GLY A 65 -6.87 -10.96 -5.90
CA GLY A 65 -6.11 -11.47 -7.03
C GLY A 65 -4.85 -10.64 -7.33
N PRO A 66 -4.01 -11.10 -8.28
CA PRO A 66 -2.67 -10.53 -8.52
C PRO A 66 -2.68 -9.05 -8.93
N PHE A 67 -3.53 -8.64 -9.85
CA PHE A 67 -3.50 -7.27 -10.40
C PHE A 67 -3.95 -6.23 -9.38
N VAL A 68 -5.13 -6.43 -8.79
CA VAL A 68 -5.67 -5.51 -7.77
C VAL A 68 -4.85 -5.60 -6.49
N GLY A 69 -4.46 -6.81 -6.08
CA GLY A 69 -3.59 -7.02 -4.92
C GLY A 69 -2.26 -6.30 -5.04
N LEU A 70 -1.62 -6.29 -6.21
CA LEU A 70 -0.40 -5.52 -6.44
C LEU A 70 -0.62 -4.01 -6.32
N ALA A 71 -1.73 -3.48 -6.85
CA ALA A 71 -2.07 -2.06 -6.69
C ALA A 71 -2.30 -1.68 -5.21
N ILE A 72 -3.02 -2.52 -4.45
CA ILE A 72 -3.25 -2.32 -3.01
C ILE A 72 -1.92 -2.43 -2.23
N THR A 73 -1.04 -3.36 -2.62
CA THR A 73 0.30 -3.50 -2.05
C THR A 73 1.17 -2.28 -2.35
N ALA A 74 1.09 -1.71 -3.54
CA ALA A 74 1.84 -0.53 -3.93
C ALA A 74 1.38 0.72 -3.15
N ASP A 75 0.08 0.93 -2.99
CA ASP A 75 -0.46 1.95 -2.08
C ASP A 75 0.11 1.79 -0.67
N ARG A 76 0.14 0.55 -0.18
CA ARG A 76 0.69 0.25 1.14
C ARG A 76 2.17 0.62 1.25
N ILE A 77 2.98 0.31 0.23
CA ILE A 77 4.41 0.67 0.21
C ILE A 77 4.58 2.19 0.23
N VAL A 78 3.80 2.94 -0.56
CA VAL A 78 3.84 4.42 -0.57
C VAL A 78 3.54 4.99 0.81
N ARG A 79 2.52 4.46 1.47
CA ARG A 79 2.11 4.90 2.82
C ARG A 79 3.07 4.47 3.91
N CYS A 80 3.83 3.40 3.74
CA CYS A 80 4.79 2.89 4.73
C CYS A 80 6.06 3.73 4.75
N SER A 81 5.93 4.96 5.23
CA SER A 81 6.99 5.94 5.36
C SER A 81 6.96 6.61 6.73
N PRO A 82 8.05 7.27 7.19
CA PRO A 82 8.08 7.95 8.49
C PRO A 82 6.91 8.90 8.74
N PHE A 83 6.34 9.47 7.68
CA PHE A 83 5.18 10.36 7.72
C PHE A 83 3.88 9.67 8.13
N ALA A 84 3.87 8.34 8.22
CA ALA A 84 2.69 7.61 8.59
C ALA A 84 2.23 7.80 10.01
N LEU A 85 3.14 8.14 10.93
CA LEU A 85 2.79 8.36 12.31
C LEU A 85 1.87 9.58 12.49
N GLU A 86 2.11 10.64 11.72
CA GLU A 86 1.35 11.89 11.78
C GLU A 86 -0.12 11.65 11.43
N TYR A 87 -0.42 11.16 10.22
CA TYR A 87 -1.81 10.92 9.84
C TYR A 87 -2.48 9.80 10.66
N HIS A 88 -1.70 8.85 11.18
CA HIS A 88 -2.24 7.78 12.02
C HIS A 88 -2.68 8.30 13.38
N TYR A 89 -1.93 9.27 13.93
CA TYR A 89 -2.33 10.00 15.12
C TYR A 89 -3.58 10.85 14.86
N ASP A 90 -3.58 11.59 13.76
CA ASP A 90 -4.67 12.48 13.38
C ASP A 90 -6.02 11.73 13.21
N MET A 91 -5.97 10.49 12.75
CA MET A 91 -7.15 9.64 12.58
C MET A 91 -7.54 8.81 13.81
N ASN A 92 -6.91 9.03 14.97
CA ASN A 92 -7.05 8.20 16.17
C ASN A 92 -6.84 6.69 15.88
N GLY A 93 -5.81 6.37 15.12
CA GLY A 93 -5.50 5.01 14.71
C GLY A 93 -5.00 4.13 15.86
N GLU A 94 -5.25 2.83 15.77
CA GLU A 94 -4.83 1.85 16.77
C GLU A 94 -3.37 1.39 16.58
N PHE A 95 -2.73 0.97 17.66
CA PHE A 95 -1.35 0.48 17.65
C PHE A 95 -1.30 -1.01 18.02
N HIS A 96 -0.47 -1.75 17.30
CA HIS A 96 -0.30 -3.19 17.50
C HIS A 96 0.64 -3.46 18.68
N TYR A 97 0.21 -4.28 19.64
CA TYR A 97 1.04 -4.71 20.76
C TYR A 97 1.67 -6.08 20.45
N PRO A 98 2.97 -6.32 20.76
CA PRO A 98 3.86 -5.53 21.62
C PRO A 98 4.82 -4.55 20.90
N ASP A 99 4.83 -4.50 19.57
CA ASP A 99 5.84 -3.78 18.78
C ASP A 99 5.45 -2.33 18.43
N TYR A 100 4.29 -1.87 18.88
CA TYR A 100 3.73 -0.53 18.70
C TYR A 100 3.67 -0.05 17.25
N ARG A 101 3.59 -0.98 16.28
CA ARG A 101 3.41 -0.63 14.87
C ARG A 101 1.99 -0.11 14.62
N LEU A 102 1.87 0.74 13.61
CA LEU A 102 0.58 1.31 13.20
C LEU A 102 -0.33 0.20 12.65
N ILE A 103 -1.56 0.06 13.14
CA ILE A 103 -2.50 -0.94 12.60
C ILE A 103 -3.15 -0.39 11.32
N ASP A 104 -3.03 -1.11 10.21
CA ASP A 104 -3.79 -0.82 9.00
C ASP A 104 -4.28 -2.12 8.36
N PRO A 105 -5.54 -2.51 8.62
CA PRO A 105 -6.10 -3.73 8.11
C PRO A 105 -6.33 -3.63 6.59
N LEU A 106 -6.40 -4.80 5.93
CA LEU A 106 -6.75 -4.86 4.51
C LEU A 106 -8.21 -4.45 4.30
N GLN A 107 -9.12 -5.01 5.09
CA GLN A 107 -10.53 -4.64 5.13
C GLN A 107 -10.78 -3.56 6.20
N ILE A 108 -11.33 -2.44 5.78
CA ILE A 108 -11.71 -1.34 6.67
C ILE A 108 -13.14 -1.60 7.14
N THR A 109 -13.30 -2.06 8.38
CA THR A 109 -14.60 -2.41 8.97
C THR A 109 -15.26 -1.26 9.73
N ASN A 110 -14.49 -0.27 10.20
CA ASN A 110 -14.98 0.87 10.98
C ASN A 110 -14.70 2.18 10.25
N THR A 111 -15.61 2.61 9.38
CA THR A 111 -15.59 3.96 8.80
C THR A 111 -16.37 4.90 9.72
N LYS A 112 -15.75 5.35 10.81
CA LYS A 112 -16.35 6.38 11.68
C LYS A 112 -16.44 7.76 11.01
N ASN A 113 -15.83 7.93 9.84
CA ASN A 113 -15.70 9.24 9.19
C ASN A 113 -16.57 9.33 7.93
N ASN A 114 -17.50 10.28 7.93
CA ASN A 114 -18.22 10.70 6.74
C ASN A 114 -17.30 11.58 5.90
N SER A 115 -16.73 11.02 4.84
CA SER A 115 -15.94 11.80 3.90
C SER A 115 -16.81 12.79 3.11
N THR A 116 -16.41 14.06 3.10
CA THR A 116 -17.01 15.12 2.28
C THR A 116 -16.34 15.25 0.91
N LYS A 117 -15.20 14.56 0.70
CA LYS A 117 -14.41 14.62 -0.53
C LYS A 117 -14.81 13.48 -1.46
N SER A 118 -14.96 13.78 -2.75
CA SER A 118 -15.32 12.75 -3.73
C SER A 118 -14.14 11.83 -4.00
N SER A 119 -14.32 10.54 -3.72
CA SER A 119 -13.29 9.52 -3.97
C SER A 119 -12.98 9.31 -5.45
N LEU A 120 -13.98 9.53 -6.32
CA LEU A 120 -13.79 9.43 -7.78
C LEU A 120 -13.00 10.61 -8.33
N ILE A 121 -13.23 11.82 -7.81
CA ILE A 121 -12.43 13.00 -8.19
C ILE A 121 -10.97 12.79 -7.74
N ALA A 122 -10.75 12.29 -6.52
CA ALA A 122 -9.40 11.97 -6.05
C ALA A 122 -8.69 10.98 -6.98
N ALA A 123 -9.35 9.88 -7.37
CA ALA A 123 -8.79 8.91 -8.30
C ALA A 123 -8.47 9.53 -9.68
N GLY A 124 -9.39 10.34 -10.21
CA GLY A 124 -9.22 11.03 -11.49
C GLY A 124 -8.04 12.00 -11.48
N LEU A 125 -7.86 12.76 -10.39
CA LEU A 125 -6.70 13.64 -10.21
C LEU A 125 -5.40 12.83 -10.25
N SER A 126 -5.30 11.74 -9.48
CA SER A 126 -4.12 10.86 -9.49
C SER A 126 -3.87 10.16 -10.83
N MET A 127 -4.90 9.95 -11.64
CA MET A 127 -4.77 9.42 -13.00
C MET A 127 -4.16 10.44 -13.97
N ILE A 128 -4.30 11.74 -13.73
CA ILE A 128 -3.66 12.79 -14.54
C ILE A 128 -2.25 13.05 -14.01
N LEU A 129 -2.14 13.22 -12.70
CA LEU A 129 -0.89 13.55 -12.02
C LEU A 129 -0.78 12.72 -10.73
N PRO A 130 0.13 11.71 -10.69
CA PRO A 130 0.35 10.90 -9.50
C PRO A 130 0.52 11.73 -8.22
N GLY A 131 -0.11 11.29 -7.13
CA GLY A 131 -0.09 11.97 -5.84
C GLY A 131 -1.13 13.09 -5.65
N SER A 132 -1.60 13.73 -6.73
CA SER A 132 -2.52 14.87 -6.63
C SER A 132 -3.87 14.52 -5.98
N GLY A 133 -4.38 13.30 -6.18
CA GLY A 133 -5.58 12.82 -5.53
C GLY A 133 -5.45 12.65 -4.01
N ARG A 134 -4.27 12.23 -3.53
CA ARG A 134 -3.97 12.15 -2.09
C ARG A 134 -3.84 13.54 -1.47
N ILE A 135 -3.25 14.49 -2.20
CA ILE A 135 -3.16 15.90 -1.79
C ILE A 135 -4.56 16.52 -1.68
N TYR A 136 -5.43 16.30 -2.67
CA TYR A 136 -6.83 16.73 -2.63
C TYR A 136 -7.57 16.20 -1.40
N ALA A 137 -7.24 14.97 -1.00
CA ALA A 137 -7.82 14.30 0.16
C ALA A 137 -7.09 14.64 1.48
N GLY A 138 -6.24 15.67 1.51
CA GLY A 138 -5.58 16.16 2.73
C GLY A 138 -4.30 15.43 3.14
N ARG A 139 -3.87 14.40 2.40
CA ARG A 139 -2.64 13.63 2.68
C ARG A 139 -1.50 14.10 1.78
N PHE A 140 -1.01 15.30 2.04
CA PHE A 140 0.02 15.94 1.22
C PHE A 140 1.30 15.09 1.13
N ARG A 141 1.81 14.62 2.27
CA ARG A 141 3.06 13.85 2.34
C ARG A 141 2.95 12.53 1.57
N ASP A 142 1.84 11.80 1.72
CA ASP A 142 1.63 10.58 0.94
C ASP A 142 1.48 10.87 -0.56
N GLY A 143 0.92 12.02 -0.94
CA GLY A 143 0.88 12.47 -2.33
C GLY A 143 2.27 12.65 -2.93
N LEU A 144 3.17 13.33 -2.22
CA LEU A 144 4.58 13.42 -2.63
C LEU A 144 5.23 12.03 -2.68
N MET A 145 4.93 11.17 -1.69
CA MET A 145 5.46 9.81 -1.63
C MET A 145 4.91 8.88 -2.71
N GLY A 146 3.77 9.21 -3.30
CA GLY A 146 3.26 8.54 -4.48
C GLY A 146 3.96 9.01 -5.75
N MET A 147 4.02 10.32 -5.91
CA MET A 147 4.59 10.99 -7.07
C MET A 147 6.05 10.60 -7.31
N TRP A 148 6.90 10.67 -6.28
CA TRP A 148 8.32 10.30 -6.42
C TRP A 148 8.54 8.81 -6.73
N MET A 149 7.70 7.89 -6.24
CA MET A 149 7.82 6.44 -6.52
C MET A 149 7.54 6.16 -7.99
N VAL A 150 6.47 6.76 -8.52
CA VAL A 150 6.15 6.69 -9.95
C VAL A 150 7.24 7.36 -10.80
N ALA A 151 7.75 8.52 -10.36
CA ALA A 151 8.81 9.24 -11.09
C ALA A 151 10.13 8.45 -11.13
N ILE A 152 10.59 7.89 -10.01
CA ILE A 152 11.83 7.10 -9.94
C ILE A 152 11.73 5.86 -10.82
N SER A 153 10.64 5.10 -10.69
CA SER A 153 10.45 3.90 -11.50
C SER A 153 10.29 4.21 -12.99
N GLY A 154 9.53 5.27 -13.33
CA GLY A 154 9.33 5.71 -14.71
C GLY A 154 10.59 6.25 -15.37
N THR A 155 11.40 7.03 -14.64
CA THR A 155 12.70 7.53 -15.15
C THR A 155 13.71 6.39 -15.31
N ALA A 156 13.70 5.39 -14.41
CA ALA A 156 14.51 4.18 -14.56
C ALA A 156 14.08 3.35 -15.79
N ALA A 157 12.78 3.25 -16.05
CA ALA A 157 12.25 2.60 -17.25
C ALA A 157 12.67 3.33 -18.52
N TYR A 158 12.48 4.65 -18.58
CA TYR A 158 12.86 5.51 -19.70
C TYR A 158 14.36 5.38 -20.01
N SER A 159 15.21 5.57 -18.99
CA SER A 159 16.66 5.49 -19.14
C SER A 159 17.11 4.11 -19.63
N SER A 160 16.47 3.04 -19.15
CA SER A 160 16.77 1.67 -19.59
C SER A 160 16.45 1.44 -21.07
N PHE A 161 15.36 2.01 -21.59
CA PHE A 161 15.03 1.92 -23.01
C PHE A 161 15.93 2.79 -23.88
N GLN A 162 16.35 3.97 -23.41
CA GLN A 162 17.34 4.81 -24.08
C GLN A 162 18.68 4.08 -24.23
N GLU A 163 19.07 3.29 -23.24
CA GLU A 163 20.27 2.44 -23.28
C GLU A 163 20.07 1.13 -24.09
N LYS A 164 18.93 0.94 -24.75
CA LYS A 164 18.54 -0.29 -25.48
C LYS A 164 18.53 -1.56 -24.60
N LYS A 165 18.43 -1.41 -23.28
CA LYS A 165 18.37 -2.53 -22.30
C LYS A 165 16.93 -2.99 -22.09
N ILE A 166 16.39 -3.73 -23.05
CA ILE A 166 14.97 -4.14 -23.09
C ILE A 166 14.50 -4.86 -21.81
N ILE A 167 15.30 -5.80 -21.28
CA ILE A 167 14.91 -6.56 -20.07
C ILE A 167 14.73 -5.62 -18.87
N LYS A 168 15.65 -4.67 -18.67
CA LYS A 168 15.57 -3.69 -17.58
C LYS A 168 14.42 -2.70 -17.80
N GLY A 169 14.24 -2.26 -19.04
CA GLY A 169 13.12 -1.39 -19.44
C GLY A 169 11.77 -2.02 -19.11
N ASN A 170 11.57 -3.29 -19.47
CA ASN A 170 10.34 -4.02 -19.17
C ASN A 170 10.12 -4.17 -17.65
N LEU A 171 11.16 -4.53 -16.90
CA LEU A 171 11.08 -4.66 -15.44
C LEU A 171 10.63 -3.35 -14.78
N PHE A 172 11.29 -2.23 -15.08
CA PHE A 172 10.94 -0.94 -14.49
C PHE A 172 9.59 -0.42 -14.99
N SER A 173 9.17 -0.76 -16.21
CA SER A 173 7.83 -0.43 -16.71
C SER A 173 6.75 -1.14 -15.91
N VAL A 174 6.93 -2.43 -15.60
CA VAL A 174 6.00 -3.19 -14.75
C VAL A 174 5.93 -2.57 -13.35
N ILE A 175 7.07 -2.23 -12.76
CA ILE A 175 7.12 -1.56 -11.45
C ILE A 175 6.40 -0.21 -11.50
N THR A 176 6.61 0.57 -12.55
CA THR A 176 5.95 1.87 -12.74
C THR A 176 4.43 1.71 -12.82
N LEU A 177 3.93 0.73 -13.58
CA LEU A 177 2.49 0.44 -13.69
C LEU A 177 1.88 0.00 -12.35
N ILE A 178 2.61 -0.80 -11.56
CA ILE A 178 2.18 -1.22 -10.22
C ILE A 178 2.06 -0.01 -9.29
N PHE A 179 3.06 0.88 -9.24
CA PHE A 179 2.99 2.09 -8.42
C PHE A 179 1.95 3.09 -8.94
N TYR A 180 1.79 3.21 -10.26
CA TYR A 180 0.79 4.10 -10.87
C TYR A 180 -0.64 3.67 -10.52
N SER A 181 -0.94 2.38 -10.67
CA SER A 181 -2.24 1.83 -10.28
C SER A 181 -2.47 1.92 -8.76
N GLY A 182 -1.42 1.69 -7.97
CA GLY A 182 -1.43 1.91 -6.52
C GLY A 182 -1.71 3.35 -6.12
N GLU A 183 -1.24 4.33 -6.90
CA GLU A 183 -1.53 5.75 -6.65
C GLU A 183 -2.98 6.14 -6.91
N ILE A 184 -3.58 5.59 -7.97
CA ILE A 184 -5.01 5.79 -8.26
C ILE A 184 -5.85 5.16 -7.14
N TYR A 185 -5.54 3.91 -6.77
CA TYR A 185 -6.23 3.22 -5.68
C TYR A 185 -6.05 3.93 -4.33
N GLY A 186 -4.83 4.35 -4.00
CA GLY A 186 -4.51 5.04 -2.76
C GLY A 186 -5.20 6.39 -2.61
N ALA A 187 -5.36 7.13 -3.71
CA ALA A 187 -6.15 8.37 -3.73
C ALA A 187 -7.65 8.10 -3.49
N TYR A 188 -8.24 7.11 -4.17
CA TYR A 188 -9.61 6.68 -3.93
C TYR A 188 -9.81 6.29 -2.45
N ARG A 189 -8.96 5.39 -1.95
CA ARG A 189 -9.00 4.87 -0.57
C ARG A 189 -8.88 6.00 0.45
N THR A 190 -7.93 6.91 0.25
CA THR A 190 -7.72 8.05 1.16
C THR A 190 -8.94 8.95 1.23
N ALA A 191 -9.47 9.34 0.08
CA ALA A 191 -10.66 10.19 0.02
C ALA A 191 -11.89 9.48 0.57
N LYS A 192 -11.99 8.15 0.47
CA LYS A 192 -13.14 7.41 0.99
C LYS A 192 -13.10 7.16 2.50
N TYR A 193 -11.94 6.80 3.02
CA TYR A 193 -11.83 6.20 4.36
C TYR A 193 -11.03 7.02 5.37
N TYR A 194 -10.20 7.96 4.92
CA TYR A 194 -9.23 8.66 5.77
C TYR A 194 -9.44 10.18 5.79
N GLN A 195 -10.69 10.65 5.60
CA GLN A 195 -11.01 12.06 5.79
C GLN A 195 -11.21 12.39 7.27
N HIS A 196 -10.76 13.59 7.66
CA HIS A 196 -11.15 14.19 8.94
C HIS A 196 -12.60 14.64 8.90
N THR A 197 -13.32 14.38 9.99
CA THR A 197 -14.50 15.18 10.33
C THR A 197 -13.99 16.55 10.78
N ASN A 198 -14.32 17.62 10.05
CA ASN A 198 -14.03 18.97 10.52
C ASN A 198 -14.80 19.20 11.83
N ALA A 199 -14.15 19.12 12.99
CA ALA A 199 -14.70 19.49 14.28
C ALA A 199 -14.94 21.02 14.44
N ASN A 200 -14.98 21.76 13.33
CA ASN A 200 -15.30 23.19 13.27
C ASN A 200 -16.74 23.45 12.78
N SER A 201 -17.57 22.41 12.59
CA SER A 201 -19.02 22.58 12.37
C SER A 201 -19.83 22.66 13.66
N ASP A 202 -19.22 22.37 14.83
CA ASP A 202 -19.93 22.24 16.10
C ASP A 202 -19.67 23.44 17.04
N LEU A 203 -19.08 24.52 16.51
CA LEU A 203 -18.82 25.79 17.23
C LEU A 203 -19.50 27.01 16.58
N ASN A 204 -20.50 26.81 15.72
CA ASN A 204 -21.39 27.87 15.22
C ASN A 204 -22.84 27.56 15.54
#